data_AF-A0A966MD40-F1
#
_entry.id   AF-A0A966MD40-F1
#
_cell.length_a   1.000
_cell.length_b   1.000
_cell.length_c   1.000
_cell.angle_alpha   90.00
_cell.angle_beta   90.00
_cell.angle_gamma   90.00
#
_symmetry.space_group_name_H-M   'P 1'
#
loop_
_entity.id
_entity.type
_entity.pdbx_description
1 polymer ?
#
loop_
_entity_poly.entity_id
_entity_poly.type
_entity_poly.pdbx_seq_one_letter_code
_entity_poly.pdbx_strand_id
1 'polypeptide(L)'
;MSSSFNWHNPYPTVRMPVFGRNICSTSHPYAAQAGLKMMQQGGNAIDAAIAAAAALMIVEPVSNGLGSDCFAIVWDGHELHGLNASGVSPADWSLDYFATKYGRDAQGFVNRPMRGWDSITVPGAIAGWDTLHQRFGSLPLADLLQPAIEIAERG
;
A
#
# COMPACT_ATOMS: atom_id res chain seq x y z
N MET A 1 -35.69 3.02 15.98
CA MET A 1 -35.25 4.32 16.54
C MET A 1 -33.92 4.66 15.89
N SER A 2 -33.87 5.66 15.01
CA SER A 2 -32.61 6.15 14.43
C SER A 2 -32.02 7.17 15.39
N SER A 3 -31.17 6.74 16.32
CA SER A 3 -30.31 7.69 17.04
C SER A 3 -29.29 8.27 16.05
N SER A 4 -29.31 9.57 15.80
CA SER A 4 -28.21 10.18 15.05
C SER A 4 -26.95 10.15 15.92
N PHE A 5 -25.96 9.39 15.48
CA PHE A 5 -24.65 9.36 16.13
C PHE A 5 -23.95 10.70 15.88
N ASN A 6 -23.54 11.40 16.94
CA ASN A 6 -22.83 12.68 16.86
C ASN A 6 -21.35 12.46 17.22
N TRP A 7 -20.46 12.64 16.24
CA TRP A 7 -19.01 12.51 16.39
C TRP A 7 -18.29 13.82 16.73
N HIS A 8 -19.03 14.91 16.99
CA HIS A 8 -18.44 16.18 17.38
C HIS A 8 -17.91 16.11 18.81
N ASN A 9 -16.57 16.12 18.95
CA ASN A 9 -15.91 16.28 20.25
C ASN A 9 -15.49 17.76 20.42
N PRO A 10 -16.14 18.52 21.31
CA PRO A 10 -15.78 19.92 21.55
C PRO A 10 -14.52 20.09 22.41
N TYR A 11 -13.92 18.99 22.89
CA TYR A 11 -12.77 19.00 23.79
C TYR A 11 -11.48 18.57 23.08
N PRO A 12 -10.32 19.12 23.45
CA PRO A 12 -9.04 18.63 22.98
C PRO A 12 -8.85 17.16 23.38
N THR A 13 -8.34 16.35 22.45
CA THR A 13 -7.99 14.94 22.69
C THR A 13 -6.47 14.79 22.67
N VAL A 14 -5.92 14.11 23.68
CA VAL A 14 -4.49 13.80 23.73
C VAL A 14 -4.28 12.35 23.30
N ARG A 15 -3.34 12.11 22.37
CA ARG A 15 -2.84 10.75 22.06
C ARG A 15 -1.49 10.56 22.73
N MET A 16 -1.42 9.57 23.61
CA MET A 16 -0.16 9.17 24.24
C MET A 16 0.64 8.30 23.27
N PRO A 17 1.99 8.37 23.29
CA PRO A 17 2.83 7.42 22.55
C PRO A 17 2.51 5.98 22.96
N VAL A 18 2.44 5.09 21.96
CA VAL A 18 2.22 3.66 22.17
C VAL A 18 3.58 2.97 22.25
N PHE A 19 3.79 2.20 23.31
CA PHE A 19 5.01 1.41 23.52
C PHE A 19 4.68 -0.09 23.45
N GLY A 20 5.54 -0.86 22.80
CA GLY A 20 5.40 -2.31 22.67
C GLY A 20 6.67 -2.93 22.08
N ARG A 21 6.86 -4.24 22.28
CA ARG A 21 8.00 -4.96 21.68
C ARG A 21 7.90 -4.99 20.16
N ASN A 22 6.67 -5.13 19.66
CA ASN A 22 6.33 -5.11 18.24
C ASN A 22 5.19 -4.10 18.03
N ILE A 23 5.30 -3.26 17.00
CA ILE A 23 4.33 -2.20 16.69
C ILE A 23 4.01 -2.24 15.19
N CYS A 24 2.74 -2.19 14.86
CA CYS A 24 2.25 -1.91 13.50
C CYS A 24 1.48 -0.58 13.53
N SER A 25 1.88 0.37 12.70
CA SER A 25 1.28 1.70 12.61
C SER A 25 0.91 2.01 11.17
N THR A 26 -0.35 2.36 10.93
CA THR A 26 -0.89 2.65 9.61
C THR A 26 -2.14 3.54 9.73
N SER A 27 -2.64 4.05 8.61
CA SER A 27 -3.79 4.95 8.52
C SER A 27 -5.13 4.30 8.90
N HIS A 28 -5.26 2.98 8.75
CA HIS A 28 -6.51 2.26 9.01
C HIS A 28 -6.40 1.21 10.13
N PRO A 29 -7.29 1.22 11.15
CA PRO A 29 -7.22 0.28 12.27
C PRO A 29 -7.22 -1.21 11.87
N TYR A 30 -8.02 -1.61 10.89
CA TYR A 30 -8.03 -3.00 10.40
C TYR A 30 -6.72 -3.42 9.72
N ALA A 31 -6.02 -2.49 9.07
CA ALA A 31 -4.70 -2.78 8.52
C ALA A 31 -3.65 -2.95 9.63
N ALA A 32 -3.72 -2.14 10.69
CA ALA A 32 -2.88 -2.34 11.87
C ALA A 32 -3.15 -3.70 12.53
N GLN A 33 -4.41 -4.10 12.63
CA GLN A 33 -4.81 -5.41 13.15
C GLN A 33 -4.31 -6.57 12.28
N ALA A 34 -4.37 -6.45 10.95
CA ALA A 34 -3.84 -7.45 10.03
C ALA A 34 -2.33 -7.67 10.24
N GLY A 35 -1.55 -6.58 10.34
CA GLY A 35 -0.12 -6.66 10.62
C GLY A 35 0.18 -7.27 12.00
N LEU A 36 -0.55 -6.86 13.05
CA LEU A 36 -0.40 -7.42 14.39
C LEU A 36 -0.77 -8.92 14.44
N LYS A 37 -1.78 -9.36 13.69
CA LYS A 37 -2.16 -10.78 13.60
C LYS A 37 -1.00 -11.62 13.07
N MET A 38 -0.27 -11.14 12.06
CA MET A 38 0.91 -11.86 11.55
C MET A 38 2.04 -11.91 12.57
N MET A 39 2.30 -10.81 13.29
CA MET A 39 3.29 -10.82 14.37
C MET A 39 2.93 -11.80 15.49
N GLN A 40 1.63 -11.92 15.83
CA GLN A 40 1.14 -12.88 16.83
C GLN A 40 1.28 -14.34 16.38
N GLN A 41 1.27 -14.60 15.07
CA GLN A 41 1.48 -15.92 14.48
C GLN A 41 2.97 -16.27 14.33
N GLY A 42 3.88 -15.43 14.83
CA GLY A 42 5.32 -15.64 14.75
C GLY A 42 5.97 -15.02 13.51
N GLY A 43 5.23 -14.25 12.73
CA GLY A 43 5.75 -13.47 11.62
C GLY A 43 6.61 -12.29 12.09
N ASN A 44 7.42 -11.78 11.17
CA ASN A 44 8.30 -10.65 11.42
C ASN A 44 7.69 -9.31 10.94
N ALA A 45 8.48 -8.24 10.96
CA ALA A 45 8.03 -6.91 10.55
C ALA A 45 7.62 -6.82 9.06
N ILE A 46 8.23 -7.63 8.19
CA ILE A 46 7.92 -7.68 6.75
C ILE A 46 6.61 -8.42 6.52
N ASP A 47 6.40 -9.56 7.19
CA ASP A 47 5.12 -10.29 7.16
C ASP A 47 3.96 -9.36 7.58
N ALA A 48 4.17 -8.61 8.66
CA ALA A 48 3.21 -7.65 9.17
C ALA A 48 2.97 -6.48 8.20
N ALA A 49 4.01 -5.97 7.55
CA ALA A 49 3.91 -4.88 6.59
C ALA A 49 3.13 -5.31 5.34
N ILE A 50 3.38 -6.51 4.80
CA ILE A 50 2.66 -7.05 3.66
C ILE A 50 1.17 -7.26 4.00
N ALA A 51 0.87 -7.85 5.16
CA ALA A 51 -0.52 -8.04 5.58
C ALA A 51 -1.28 -6.71 5.79
N ALA A 52 -0.61 -5.71 6.36
CA ALA A 52 -1.18 -4.38 6.52
C ALA A 52 -1.40 -3.68 5.16
N ALA A 53 -0.42 -3.75 4.25
CA ALA A 53 -0.52 -3.19 2.90
C ALA A 53 -1.65 -3.86 2.10
N ALA A 54 -1.80 -5.18 2.25
CA ALA A 54 -2.87 -5.93 1.61
C ALA A 54 -4.25 -5.50 2.14
N ALA A 55 -4.40 -5.36 3.46
CA ALA A 55 -5.64 -4.89 4.08
C ALA A 55 -5.99 -3.46 3.62
N LEU A 56 -5.01 -2.55 3.53
CA LEU A 56 -5.20 -1.17 3.06
C LEU A 56 -5.82 -1.09 1.66
N MET A 57 -5.53 -2.06 0.76
CA MET A 57 -6.16 -2.07 -0.56
C MET A 57 -7.68 -2.18 -0.50
N ILE A 58 -8.21 -2.77 0.58
CA ILE A 58 -9.64 -3.00 0.77
C ILE A 58 -10.26 -1.88 1.60
N VAL A 59 -9.61 -1.53 2.72
CA VAL A 59 -10.18 -0.59 3.70
C VAL A 59 -9.91 0.88 3.40
N GLU A 60 -8.95 1.18 2.50
CA GLU A 60 -8.63 2.53 2.07
C GLU A 60 -8.54 2.65 0.53
N PRO A 61 -9.62 2.34 -0.21
CA PRO A 61 -9.60 2.23 -1.68
C PRO A 61 -9.42 3.57 -2.40
N VAL A 62 -9.60 4.69 -1.68
CA VAL A 62 -9.38 6.04 -2.21
C VAL A 62 -7.89 6.43 -2.24
N SER A 63 -7.04 5.66 -1.56
CA SER A 63 -5.60 5.92 -1.43
C SER A 63 -4.73 4.73 -1.83
N ASN A 64 -5.30 3.54 -2.08
CA ASN A 64 -4.55 2.33 -2.38
C ASN A 64 -5.35 1.36 -3.27
N GLY A 65 -4.66 0.41 -3.91
CA GLY A 65 -5.28 -0.67 -4.69
C GLY A 65 -4.25 -1.67 -5.24
N LEU A 66 -4.75 -2.75 -5.84
CA LEU A 66 -3.91 -3.80 -6.46
C LEU A 66 -3.03 -3.27 -7.61
N GLY A 67 -3.48 -2.21 -8.28
CA GLY A 67 -2.77 -1.55 -9.37
C GLY A 67 -1.70 -0.55 -8.94
N SER A 68 -1.32 -0.53 -7.67
CA SER A 68 -0.30 0.38 -7.12
C SER A 68 1.13 -0.08 -7.45
N ASP A 69 2.07 0.80 -7.12
CA ASP A 69 3.50 0.52 -6.98
C ASP A 69 3.88 0.43 -5.49
N CYS A 70 5.10 -0.04 -5.19
CA CYS A 70 5.58 -0.14 -3.82
C CYS A 70 7.03 0.35 -3.67
N PHE A 71 7.30 1.00 -2.54
CA PHE A 71 8.65 1.28 -2.07
C PHE A 71 8.77 0.79 -0.63
N ALA A 72 9.93 0.28 -0.26
CA ALA A 72 10.21 -0.11 1.11
C ALA A 72 11.64 0.23 1.52
N ILE A 73 11.80 0.64 2.76
CA ILE A 73 13.09 0.77 3.43
C ILE A 73 13.06 -0.22 4.59
N VAL A 74 13.96 -1.20 4.57
CA VAL A 74 13.94 -2.34 5.47
C VAL A 74 15.25 -2.44 6.21
N TRP A 75 15.19 -2.48 7.53
CA TRP A 75 16.33 -2.82 8.38
C TRP A 75 16.19 -4.28 8.81
N ASP A 76 17.17 -5.12 8.47
CA ASP A 76 17.14 -6.56 8.78
C ASP A 76 17.76 -6.92 10.13
N GLY A 77 18.29 -5.93 10.86
CA GLY A 77 19.05 -6.12 12.09
C GLY A 77 20.56 -5.82 11.93
N HIS A 78 21.06 -5.81 10.70
CA HIS A 78 22.48 -5.65 10.37
C HIS A 78 22.73 -4.54 9.35
N GLU A 79 21.93 -4.46 8.30
CA GLU A 79 22.05 -3.47 7.24
C GLU A 79 20.71 -2.93 6.74
N LEU A 80 20.78 -1.80 6.04
CA LEU A 80 19.61 -1.12 5.49
C LEU A 80 19.44 -1.48 4.02
N HIS A 81 18.24 -1.94 3.67
CA HIS A 81 17.84 -2.31 2.32
C HIS A 81 16.82 -1.31 1.78
N GLY A 82 16.92 -1.01 0.49
CA GLY A 82 15.91 -0.26 -0.26
C GLY A 82 15.28 -1.14 -1.33
N LEU A 83 13.96 -1.11 -1.42
CA LEU A 83 13.19 -1.67 -2.52
C LEU A 83 12.52 -0.53 -3.30
N ASN A 84 12.74 -0.53 -4.61
CA ASN A 84 11.97 0.25 -5.57
C ASN A 84 11.22 -0.73 -6.47
N ALA A 85 9.91 -0.84 -6.24
CA ALA A 85 8.97 -1.57 -7.09
C ALA A 85 8.00 -0.57 -7.75
N SER A 86 8.56 0.50 -8.33
CA SER A 86 7.84 1.42 -9.20
C SER A 86 7.79 0.90 -10.63
N GLY A 87 6.58 0.91 -11.18
CA GLY A 87 6.25 0.50 -12.51
C GLY A 87 6.90 1.34 -13.59
N VAL A 88 7.50 0.68 -14.57
CA VAL A 88 7.97 1.34 -15.79
C VAL A 88 6.81 1.64 -16.74
N SER A 89 7.02 2.60 -17.65
CA SER A 89 6.10 2.82 -18.76
C SER A 89 6.04 1.58 -19.66
N PRO A 90 4.88 1.25 -20.25
CA PRO A 90 4.77 0.24 -21.30
C PRO A 90 5.81 0.44 -22.41
N ALA A 91 6.33 -0.68 -22.95
CA ALA A 91 7.46 -0.66 -23.89
C ALA A 91 7.17 0.12 -25.19
N ASP A 92 5.92 0.14 -25.64
CA ASP A 92 5.50 0.83 -26.87
C ASP A 92 5.23 2.34 -26.66
N TRP A 93 5.30 2.83 -25.42
CA TRP A 93 5.05 4.23 -25.13
C TRP A 93 6.26 5.09 -25.49
N SER A 94 6.00 6.19 -26.20
CA SER A 94 7.01 7.18 -26.60
C SER A 94 6.46 8.58 -26.42
N LEU A 95 7.36 9.57 -26.30
CA LEU A 95 6.95 10.98 -26.23
C LEU A 95 6.16 11.40 -27.47
N ASP A 96 6.46 10.85 -28.64
CA ASP A 96 5.76 11.16 -29.88
C ASP A 96 4.31 10.64 -29.86
N TYR A 97 4.07 9.41 -29.37
CA TYR A 97 2.71 8.89 -29.18
C TYR A 97 1.84 9.85 -28.36
N PHE A 98 2.36 10.30 -27.21
CA PHE A 98 1.64 11.22 -26.34
C PHE A 98 1.53 12.64 -26.93
N ALA A 99 2.57 13.14 -27.62
CA ALA A 99 2.52 14.43 -28.28
C ALA A 99 1.48 14.46 -29.41
N THR A 100 1.37 13.39 -30.20
CA THR A 100 0.35 13.26 -31.24
C THR A 100 -1.05 13.19 -30.67
N LYS A 101 -1.25 12.48 -29.56
CA LYS A 101 -2.59 12.24 -28.99
C LYS A 101 -3.08 13.36 -28.08
N TYR A 102 -2.19 13.99 -27.31
CA TYR A 102 -2.53 14.96 -26.26
C TYR A 102 -1.92 16.35 -26.47
N GLY A 103 -1.05 16.51 -27.48
CA GLY A 103 -0.38 17.78 -27.76
C GLY A 103 0.70 18.14 -26.73
N ARG A 104 1.15 19.39 -26.80
CA ARG A 104 2.13 19.98 -25.87
C ARG A 104 1.52 21.20 -25.18
N ASP A 105 1.97 21.47 -23.96
CA ASP A 105 1.62 22.70 -23.24
C ASP A 105 2.37 23.93 -23.80
N ALA A 106 2.09 25.09 -23.23
CA ALA A 106 2.70 26.37 -23.65
C ALA A 106 4.22 26.41 -23.42
N GLN A 107 4.77 25.51 -22.61
CA GLN A 107 6.21 25.37 -22.34
C GLN A 107 6.86 24.30 -23.23
N GLY A 108 6.09 23.64 -24.09
CA GLY A 108 6.56 22.61 -24.99
C GLY A 108 6.65 21.21 -24.38
N PHE A 109 6.18 21.00 -23.15
CA PHE A 109 6.13 19.66 -22.54
C PHE A 109 4.95 18.87 -23.09
N VAL A 110 5.14 17.56 -23.24
CA VAL A 110 4.07 16.66 -23.69
C VAL A 110 2.99 16.57 -22.62
N ASN A 111 1.74 16.81 -23.00
CA ASN A 111 0.61 16.70 -22.10
C ASN A 111 0.42 15.24 -21.65
N ARG A 112 0.16 15.04 -20.36
CA ARG A 112 -0.05 13.72 -19.75
C ARG A 112 -1.49 13.60 -19.28
N PRO A 113 -2.23 12.55 -19.67
CA PRO A 113 -3.59 12.34 -19.19
C PRO A 113 -3.56 12.03 -17.68
N MET A 114 -4.53 12.58 -16.94
CA MET A 114 -4.72 12.26 -15.51
C MET A 114 -5.60 11.02 -15.29
N ARG A 115 -6.34 10.58 -16.31
CA ARG A 115 -7.28 9.46 -16.26
C ARG A 115 -7.27 8.71 -17.59
N GLY A 116 -7.62 7.42 -17.56
CA GLY A 116 -7.72 6.56 -18.74
C GLY A 116 -6.52 5.62 -18.90
N TRP A 117 -6.52 4.80 -19.95
CA TRP A 117 -5.49 3.76 -20.14
C TRP A 117 -4.07 4.32 -20.29
N ASP A 118 -3.94 5.48 -20.93
CA ASP A 118 -2.66 6.14 -21.16
C ASP A 118 -2.08 6.82 -19.89
N SER A 119 -2.74 6.70 -18.74
CA SER A 119 -2.19 7.12 -17.44
C SER A 119 -1.70 5.97 -16.56
N ILE A 120 -1.70 4.72 -17.06
CA ILE A 120 -1.37 3.51 -16.29
C ILE A 120 0.03 2.99 -16.68
N THR A 121 0.95 2.96 -15.71
CA THR A 121 2.23 2.23 -15.81
C THR A 121 2.07 0.77 -15.36
N VAL A 122 3.08 -0.06 -15.55
CA VAL A 122 3.04 -1.47 -15.13
C VAL A 122 3.00 -1.57 -13.59
N PRO A 123 1.93 -2.05 -12.95
CA PRO A 123 1.84 -2.04 -11.48
C PRO A 123 2.94 -2.89 -10.81
N GLY A 124 3.67 -2.30 -9.87
CA GLY A 124 4.80 -2.93 -9.20
C GLY A 124 4.53 -3.48 -7.80
N ALA A 125 3.41 -3.13 -7.15
CA ALA A 125 3.21 -3.43 -5.72
C ALA A 125 3.29 -4.92 -5.39
N ILE A 126 2.59 -5.78 -6.15
CA ILE A 126 2.56 -7.23 -5.89
C ILE A 126 3.94 -7.86 -6.08
N ALA A 127 4.66 -7.47 -7.13
CA ALA A 127 6.04 -7.93 -7.35
C ALA A 127 6.98 -7.46 -6.23
N GLY A 128 6.76 -6.24 -5.72
CA GLY A 128 7.48 -5.71 -4.56
C GLY A 128 7.22 -6.52 -3.30
N TRP A 129 5.96 -6.89 -3.02
CA TRP A 129 5.59 -7.72 -1.88
C TRP A 129 6.19 -9.11 -1.95
N ASP A 130 6.11 -9.75 -3.11
CA ASP A 130 6.74 -11.06 -3.36
C ASP A 130 8.27 -10.99 -3.18
N THR A 131 8.92 -9.93 -3.68
CA THR A 131 10.37 -9.72 -3.48
C THR A 131 10.74 -9.57 -2.01
N LEU A 132 9.97 -8.79 -1.24
CA LEU A 132 10.17 -8.65 0.21
C LEU A 132 9.93 -9.97 0.94
N HIS A 133 8.87 -10.68 0.58
CA HIS A 133 8.47 -11.95 1.18
C HIS A 133 9.53 -13.04 0.94
N GLN A 134 10.02 -13.20 -0.28
CA GLN A 134 11.05 -14.19 -0.61
C GLN A 134 12.36 -13.93 0.14
N ARG A 135 12.72 -12.67 0.35
CA ARG A 135 13.99 -12.30 0.98
C ARG A 135 13.93 -12.28 2.50
N PHE A 136 12.81 -11.85 3.07
CA PHE A 136 12.70 -11.55 4.50
C PHE A 136 11.47 -12.14 5.17
N GLY A 137 10.54 -12.77 4.46
CA GLY A 137 9.30 -13.30 5.02
C GLY A 137 9.54 -14.55 5.88
N SER A 138 8.73 -14.72 6.94
CA SER A 138 8.77 -15.90 7.81
C SER A 138 7.53 -16.79 7.69
N LEU A 139 6.38 -16.23 7.30
CA LEU A 139 5.11 -16.97 7.15
C LEU A 139 4.78 -17.22 5.67
N PRO A 140 3.95 -18.22 5.33
CA PRO A 140 3.42 -18.38 3.98
C PRO A 140 2.71 -17.12 3.47
N LEU A 141 2.95 -16.71 2.22
CA LEU A 141 2.33 -15.52 1.64
C LEU A 141 0.79 -15.56 1.70
N ALA A 142 0.20 -16.74 1.52
CA ALA A 142 -1.25 -16.94 1.64
C ALA A 142 -1.79 -16.50 3.01
N ASP A 143 -1.06 -16.80 4.09
CA ASP A 143 -1.46 -16.42 5.45
C ASP A 143 -1.42 -14.90 5.64
N LEU A 144 -0.46 -14.22 5.00
CA LEU A 144 -0.33 -12.75 5.04
C LEU A 144 -1.52 -12.06 4.37
N LEU A 145 -2.06 -12.65 3.30
CA LEU A 145 -3.18 -12.08 2.53
C LEU A 145 -4.55 -12.43 3.12
N GLN A 146 -4.62 -13.47 3.96
CA GLN A 146 -5.86 -13.96 4.55
C GLN A 146 -6.70 -12.86 5.24
N PRO A 147 -6.15 -11.92 6.03
CA PRO A 147 -6.94 -10.84 6.62
C PRO A 147 -7.59 -9.93 5.58
N ALA A 148 -6.89 -9.61 4.49
CA ALA A 148 -7.42 -8.77 3.42
C ALA A 148 -8.55 -9.50 2.66
N ILE A 149 -8.39 -10.81 2.43
CA ILE A 149 -9.43 -11.66 1.83
C ILE A 149 -10.69 -11.67 2.71
N GLU A 150 -10.54 -11.93 4.02
CA GLU A 150 -11.65 -11.94 4.96
C GLU A 150 -12.44 -10.62 4.98
N ILE A 151 -11.72 -9.48 5.00
CA ILE A 151 -12.34 -8.15 4.96
C ILE A 151 -13.07 -7.94 3.63
N ALA A 152 -12.45 -8.30 2.50
CA ALA A 152 -13.05 -8.13 1.17
C ALA A 152 -14.33 -8.97 1.00
N GLU A 153 -14.36 -10.19 1.54
CA GLU A 153 -15.51 -11.10 1.43
C GLU A 153 -16.67 -10.72 2.35
N ARG A 154 -16.39 -10.09 3.49
CA ARG A 154 -17.39 -9.91 4.56
C ARG A 154 -17.83 -8.47 4.79
N GLY A 155 -17.09 -7.48 4.29
CA GLY A 155 -17.32 -6.05 4.55
C GLY A 155 -16.92 -5.67 5.96
#